data_AF-A0A7S8RGM6-F1
#
_entry.id   AF-A0A7S8RGM6-F1
#
_cell.length_a   1.000
_cell.length_b   1.000
_cell.length_c   1.000
_cell.angle_alpha   90.00
_cell.angle_beta   90.00
_cell.angle_gamma   90.00
#
_symmetry.space_group_name_H-M   'P 1'
#
loop_
_entity.id
_entity.type
_entity.pdbx_description
1 polymer ?
#
loop_
_entity_poly.entity_id
_entity_poly.type
_entity_poly.pdbx_seq_one_letter_code
_entity_poly.pdbx_strand_id
1 'polypeptide(L)'
;MGIEWPKSADKHDIPHADALYAMQNAIYTSTKVKINEGDSRNQRRVFVGPQHAQTDRLIEVLIELKPGGNFVVYHVMPLGAYYRRQMEEENG
;
A
#
# COMPACT_ATOMS: atom_id res chain seq x y z
N MET A 1 7.27 14.96 -8.19
CA MET A 1 6.75 13.59 -7.99
C MET A 1 5.26 13.66 -8.16
N GLY A 2 4.71 13.04 -9.20
CA GLY A 2 3.26 12.92 -9.39
C GLY A 2 2.76 11.63 -8.73
N ILE A 3 1.59 11.71 -8.11
CA ILE A 3 0.87 10.54 -7.57
C ILE A 3 -0.31 10.28 -8.49
N GLU A 4 -0.36 9.09 -9.06
CA GLU A 4 -1.49 8.65 -9.89
C GLU A 4 -2.41 7.72 -9.11
N TRP A 5 -3.71 7.95 -9.21
CA TRP A 5 -4.76 7.18 -8.56
C TRP A 5 -5.69 6.61 -9.63
N PRO A 6 -5.49 5.34 -10.05
CA PRO A 6 -6.44 4.66 -10.92
C PRO A 6 -7.73 4.36 -10.16
N LYS A 7 -8.84 4.18 -10.88
CA LYS A 7 -10.16 3.83 -10.30
C LYS A 7 -10.15 2.57 -9.42
N SER A 8 -9.14 1.71 -9.56
CA SER A 8 -8.97 0.54 -8.69
C SER A 8 -8.57 0.90 -7.26
N ALA A 9 -7.93 2.06 -7.05
CA ALA A 9 -7.54 2.56 -5.74
C ALA A 9 -8.77 2.96 -4.91
N ASP A 10 -9.77 3.56 -5.55
CA ASP A 10 -11.03 4.00 -4.95
C ASP A 10 -12.02 2.86 -4.66
N LYS A 11 -11.68 1.63 -5.04
CA LYS A 11 -12.61 0.48 -4.99
C LYS A 11 -13.14 0.19 -3.58
N HIS A 12 -12.38 0.55 -2.56
CA HIS A 12 -12.72 0.28 -1.16
C HIS A 12 -13.23 1.52 -0.41
N ASP A 13 -13.53 2.63 -1.12
CA ASP A 13 -14.06 3.87 -0.54
C ASP A 13 -13.17 4.47 0.57
N ILE A 14 -11.85 4.25 0.48
CA ILE A 14 -10.87 4.84 1.39
C ILE A 14 -10.38 6.15 0.78
N PRO A 15 -10.50 7.29 1.49
CA PRO A 15 -10.00 8.57 1.02
C PRO A 15 -8.50 8.52 0.67
N HIS A 16 -8.10 9.20 -0.40
CA HIS A 16 -6.68 9.33 -0.76
C HIS A 16 -5.83 9.91 0.38
N ALA A 17 -6.40 10.81 1.19
CA ALA A 17 -5.72 11.39 2.35
C ALA A 17 -5.38 10.32 3.40
N ASP A 18 -6.27 9.37 3.65
CA ASP A 18 -6.06 8.26 4.57
C ASP A 18 -4.98 7.31 4.04
N ALA A 19 -5.01 7.01 2.74
CA ALA A 19 -3.97 6.21 2.10
C ALA A 19 -2.58 6.87 2.22
N LEU A 20 -2.48 8.17 1.99
CA LEU A 20 -1.24 8.93 2.18
C LEU A 20 -0.81 8.97 3.65
N TYR A 21 -1.77 9.11 4.57
CA TYR A 21 -1.50 9.10 6.01
C TYR A 21 -0.92 7.75 6.45
N ALA A 22 -1.51 6.64 5.99
CA ALA A 22 -1.00 5.29 6.25
C ALA A 22 0.37 5.04 5.64
N MET A 23 0.65 5.58 4.45
CA MET A 23 1.99 5.51 3.85
C MET A 23 3.03 6.30 4.66
N GLN A 24 2.68 7.49 5.15
CA GLN A 24 3.58 8.33 5.95
C GLN A 24 3.83 7.77 7.35
N ASN A 25 2.81 7.15 7.95
CA ASN A 25 2.87 6.55 9.29
C ASN A 25 2.95 5.01 9.21
N ALA A 26 3.53 4.49 8.12
CA ALA A 26 3.60 3.05 7.90
C ALA A 26 4.41 2.38 9.01
N ILE A 27 3.79 1.41 9.67
CA ILE A 27 4.44 0.58 10.70
C ILE A 27 5.13 -0.63 10.09
N TYR A 28 4.77 -0.97 8.84
CA TYR A 28 5.37 -2.06 8.10
C TYR A 28 5.40 -1.73 6.61
N THR A 29 6.52 -2.04 5.95
CA THR A 29 6.68 -1.83 4.52
C THR A 29 7.40 -3.01 3.90
N SER A 30 6.92 -3.51 2.76
CA SER A 30 7.55 -4.64 2.09
C SER A 30 7.50 -4.51 0.58
N THR A 31 8.57 -4.95 -0.09
CA THR A 31 8.60 -5.12 -1.56
C THR A 31 8.11 -6.50 -1.98
N LYS A 32 7.85 -7.42 -1.02
CA LYS A 32 7.34 -8.76 -1.27
C LYS A 32 5.81 -8.73 -1.44
N VAL A 33 5.35 -8.08 -2.50
CA VAL A 33 3.94 -8.12 -2.89
C VAL A 33 3.69 -9.29 -3.82
N LYS A 34 2.48 -9.85 -3.77
CA LYS A 34 2.07 -10.96 -4.64
C LYS A 34 1.95 -10.44 -6.08
N ILE A 35 3.01 -10.64 -6.88
CA ILE A 35 2.99 -10.37 -8.32
C ILE A 35 2.58 -11.63 -9.08
N ASN A 36 1.76 -11.47 -10.11
CA ASN A 36 1.57 -12.53 -11.10
C ASN A 36 2.87 -12.69 -11.87
N GLU A 37 3.30 -13.94 -12.10
CA GLU A 37 4.49 -14.24 -12.90
C GLU A 37 4.41 -13.53 -14.27
N GLY A 38 5.36 -12.65 -14.55
CA GLY A 38 5.43 -11.88 -15.81
C GLY A 38 5.47 -10.35 -15.65
N ASP A 39 5.12 -9.83 -14.47
CA ASP A 39 4.98 -8.39 -14.23
C ASP A 39 6.19 -7.78 -13.49
N SER A 40 7.40 -8.07 -13.98
CA SER A 40 8.67 -7.79 -13.32
C SER A 40 9.25 -6.39 -13.56
N ARG A 41 8.58 -5.54 -14.36
CA ARG A 41 9.17 -4.27 -14.81
C ARG A 41 9.02 -3.12 -13.83
N ASN A 42 8.03 -3.14 -12.95
CA ASN A 42 7.77 -2.03 -12.03
C ASN A 42 7.99 -2.46 -10.58
N GLN A 43 8.75 -1.66 -9.83
CA GLN A 43 8.99 -1.92 -8.41
C GLN A 43 7.69 -1.66 -7.65
N ARG A 44 7.10 -2.71 -7.09
CA ARG A 44 5.90 -2.60 -6.26
C ARG A 44 6.27 -2.67 -4.79
N ARG A 45 5.49 -1.96 -3.98
CA ARG A 45 5.69 -1.91 -2.53
C ARG A 45 4.34 -1.82 -1.83
N VAL A 46 4.20 -2.55 -0.73
CA VAL A 46 3.08 -2.41 0.20
C VAL A 46 3.53 -1.59 1.40
N PHE A 47 2.65 -0.70 1.85
CA PHE A 47 2.75 0.05 3.08
C PHE A 47 1.56 -0.33 3.95
N VAL A 48 1.82 -0.75 5.18
CA VAL A 48 0.80 -1.04 6.18
C VAL A 48 0.93 -0.01 7.29
N GLY A 49 -0.15 0.71 7.54
CA GLY A 49 -0.16 1.81 8.51
C GLY A 49 -1.58 2.13 8.99
N PRO A 50 -1.70 2.99 10.02
CA PRO A 50 -2.98 3.45 10.51
C PRO A 50 -3.70 4.26 9.42
N GLN A 51 -5.00 4.02 9.27
CA GLN A 51 -5.85 4.72 8.31
C GLN A 51 -5.86 6.23 8.57
N HIS A 52 -5.93 6.63 9.84
CA HIS A 52 -6.01 8.02 10.24
C HIS A 52 -5.49 8.19 11.68
N ALA A 53 -5.07 9.39 12.05
CA ALA A 53 -4.54 9.71 13.39
C ALA A 53 -5.51 9.42 14.55
N GLN A 54 -6.80 9.29 14.25
CA GLN A 54 -7.87 9.10 15.22
C GLN A 54 -8.38 7.65 15.28
N THR A 55 -7.72 6.72 14.59
CA THR A 55 -8.16 5.32 14.54
C THR A 55 -6.98 4.37 14.62
N ASP A 56 -7.16 3.23 15.29
CA ASP A 56 -6.22 2.11 15.29
C ASP A 56 -6.44 1.14 14.11
N ARG A 57 -7.29 1.51 13.13
CA ARG A 57 -7.53 0.66 11.96
C ARG A 57 -6.32 0.71 11.06
N LEU A 58 -5.74 -0.44 10.78
CA LEU A 58 -4.66 -0.57 9.81
C LEU A 58 -5.22 -0.76 8.41
N ILE A 59 -4.64 -0.05 7.45
CA ILE A 59 -4.88 -0.23 6.02
C ILE A 59 -3.58 -0.64 5.34
N GLU A 60 -3.72 -1.36 4.24
CA GLU A 60 -2.64 -1.69 3.33
C GLU A 60 -2.78 -0.85 2.05
N VAL A 61 -1.66 -0.24 1.65
CA VAL A 61 -1.55 0.64 0.49
C VAL A 61 -0.48 0.05 -0.41
N LEU A 62 -0.87 -0.41 -1.60
CA LEU A 62 0.07 -0.92 -2.59
C LEU A 62 0.33 0.15 -3.64
N ILE A 63 1.62 0.40 -3.84
CA ILE A 63 2.10 1.33 -4.85
C ILE A 63 2.93 0.62 -5.90
N GLU A 64 2.94 1.20 -7.08
CA GLU A 64 3.82 0.84 -8.17
C GLU A 64 4.71 2.04 -8.52
N LEU A 65 6.02 1.89 -8.36
CA LEU A 65 6.99 2.90 -8.78
C LEU A 65 7.19 2.79 -10.28
N LYS A 66 6.98 3.91 -10.98
CA LYS A 66 7.24 4.06 -12.41
C LYS A 66 8.66 4.60 -12.64
N PRO A 67 9.30 4.24 -13.77
CA PRO A 67 10.51 4.90 -14.22
C PRO A 67 10.29 6.42 -14.31
N GLY A 68 11.18 7.23 -13.75
CA GLY A 68 11.06 8.69 -13.73
C GLY A 68 10.55 9.29 -12.40
N GLY A 69 10.38 8.49 -11.35
CA GLY A 69 10.14 8.97 -9.99
C GLY A 69 8.67 9.30 -9.66
N ASN A 70 7.75 8.86 -10.51
CA ASN A 70 6.31 8.87 -10.21
C ASN A 70 5.91 7.53 -9.57
N PHE A 71 4.85 7.54 -8.77
CA PHE A 71 4.27 6.32 -8.21
C PHE A 71 2.77 6.32 -8.37
N VAL A 72 2.23 5.12 -8.60
CA VAL A 72 0.81 4.86 -8.78
C VAL A 72 0.31 4.13 -7.55
N VAL A 73 -0.64 4.70 -6.82
CA VAL A 73 -1.30 4.01 -5.71
C VAL A 73 -2.46 3.24 -6.30
N TYR A 74 -2.26 1.96 -6.63
CA TYR A 74 -3.25 1.21 -7.40
C TYR A 74 -4.23 0.41 -6.54
N HIS A 75 -3.91 0.24 -5.24
CA HIS A 75 -4.72 -0.55 -4.32
C HIS A 75 -4.65 0.02 -2.91
N VAL A 76 -5.80 0.25 -2.32
CA VAL A 76 -5.95 0.68 -0.92
C VAL A 76 -7.05 -0.17 -0.31
N MET A 77 -6.77 -0.89 0.77
CA MET A 77 -7.79 -1.67 1.46
C MET A 77 -7.49 -1.78 2.96
N PRO A 78 -8.47 -2.15 3.80
CA PRO A 78 -8.19 -2.54 5.18
C PRO A 78 -7.20 -3.70 5.24
N LEU A 79 -6.34 -3.72 6.27
CA LEU A 79 -5.28 -4.73 6.41
C LEU A 79 -5.83 -6.15 6.31
N GLY A 80 -5.44 -6.84 5.24
CA GLY A 80 -5.80 -8.21 4.95
C GLY A 80 -4.98 -9.22 5.75
N ALA A 81 -5.50 -10.45 5.84
CA ALA A 81 -4.84 -11.52 6.59
C ALA A 81 -3.44 -11.89 6.05
N TYR A 82 -3.21 -11.71 4.73
CA TYR A 82 -1.93 -12.02 4.09
C TYR A 82 -0.81 -11.09 4.57
N TYR A 83 -0.99 -9.77 4.42
CA TYR A 83 0.02 -8.80 4.84
C TYR A 83 0.11 -8.66 6.35
N ARG A 84 -0.99 -8.89 7.09
CA ARG A 84 -0.94 -9.03 8.56
C ARG A 84 0.00 -10.16 8.97
N ARG A 85 -0.20 -11.35 8.41
CA ARG A 85 0.64 -12.51 8.71
C ARG A 85 2.09 -12.27 8.28
N GLN A 86 2.31 -11.67 7.11
CA GLN A 86 3.66 -11.35 6.63
C GLN A 86 4.37 -10.36 7.58
N MET A 87 3.67 -9.33 8.03
CA MET A 87 4.18 -8.38 9.02
C MET A 87 4.53 -9.08 10.34
N GLU A 88 3.66 -9.98 10.83
CA GLU A 88 3.91 -10.76 12.05
C GLU A 88 5.11 -11.71 11.90
N GLU A 89 5.27 -12.34 10.73
CA GLU A 89 6.39 -13.24 10.43
C GLU A 89 7.73 -12.50 10.26
N GLU A 90 7.72 -11.25 9.79
CA GLU A 90 8.94 -10.45 9.59
C GLU A 90 9.33 -9.59 10.80
N ASN A 91 8.38 -9.26 11.68
CA ASN A 91 8.63 -8.51 12.91
C ASN A 91 8.92 -9.41 14.14
N GLY A 92 8.72 -10.73 14.03
CA GLY A 92 8.99 -11.72 15.09
C GLY A 92 10.40 -12.28 15.03
#